data_AF-X1H048-F1
#
_entry.id   AF-X1H048-F1
#
_cell.length_a   1.000
_cell.length_b   1.000
_cell.length_c   1.000
_cell.angle_alpha   90.00
_cell.angle_beta   90.00
_cell.angle_gamma   90.00
#
_symmetry.space_group_name_H-M   'P 1'
#
loop_
_entity.id
_entity.type
_entity.pdbx_description
1 polymer ?
#
loop_
_entity_poly.entity_id
_entity_poly.type
_entity_poly.pdbx_seq_one_letter_code
_entity_poly.pdbx_strand_id
1 'polypeptide(L)'
;CTIANNIGAYKYEKFIGGPQWTIDGLECYDGSASITNSIIWNNNLGLSIAAPDINDINDVNDVVVVVTYSDIQMFDSNGVINPGAVWDGEGNINEDPLFADPDIWVPDYHLKSIAGRWDPQDPMNQQGWVFDNVHSPCIDGGDPSSAYLLEPAPNGSRINMGAYGNTRQASKSP
;
A
#
# COMPACT_ATOMS: atom_id res chain seq x y z
N CYS A 1 -1.45 -5.16 4.35
CA CYS A 1 0.04 -5.13 4.49
C CYS A 1 0.60 -3.90 3.80
N THR A 2 1.90 -3.57 3.92
CA THR A 2 2.52 -2.44 3.18
C THR A 2 3.62 -2.94 2.25
N ILE A 3 3.58 -2.51 0.99
CA ILE A 3 4.61 -2.73 -0.04
C ILE A 3 5.00 -1.34 -0.57
N ALA A 4 6.12 -0.80 -0.11
CA ALA A 4 6.48 0.57 -0.43
C ALA A 4 7.99 0.78 -0.63
N ASN A 5 8.32 1.80 -1.43
CA ASN A 5 9.69 2.23 -1.72
C ASN A 5 10.56 1.14 -2.36
N ASN A 6 9.96 0.20 -3.07
CA ASN A 6 10.71 -0.80 -3.83
C ASN A 6 11.24 -0.19 -5.13
N ILE A 7 12.50 -0.52 -5.43
CA ILE A 7 13.18 -0.20 -6.68
C ILE A 7 13.68 -1.52 -7.27
N GLY A 8 13.09 -1.96 -8.37
CA GLY A 8 13.56 -3.11 -9.11
C GLY A 8 14.72 -2.74 -10.02
N ALA A 9 15.51 -3.76 -10.33
CA ALA A 9 16.61 -3.65 -11.27
C ALA A 9 16.10 -3.99 -12.67
N TYR A 10 16.49 -3.22 -13.69
CA TYR A 10 16.22 -3.54 -15.10
C TYR A 10 16.52 -5.02 -15.42
N LYS A 11 15.52 -5.76 -15.90
CA LYS A 11 15.73 -7.11 -16.44
C LYS A 11 16.14 -6.96 -17.90
N TYR A 12 17.41 -7.25 -18.19
CA TYR A 12 17.90 -7.37 -19.57
C TYR A 12 17.47 -8.73 -20.12
N GLU A 13 16.34 -8.78 -20.82
CA GLU A 13 15.95 -9.99 -21.55
C GLU A 13 16.70 -10.07 -22.87
N LYS A 14 17.69 -10.97 -22.93
CA LYS A 14 18.62 -11.14 -24.05
C LYS A 14 17.93 -11.52 -25.38
N PHE A 15 16.64 -11.87 -25.36
CA PHE A 15 15.93 -12.45 -26.50
C PHE A 15 14.90 -11.53 -27.18
N ILE A 16 14.58 -10.35 -26.63
CA ILE A 16 13.51 -9.48 -27.19
C ILE A 16 13.97 -8.02 -27.44
N GLY A 17 15.28 -7.73 -27.39
CA GLY A 17 15.83 -6.51 -28.00
C GLY A 17 15.61 -5.19 -27.25
N GLY A 18 15.53 -5.20 -25.91
CA GLY A 18 15.58 -3.96 -25.12
C GLY A 18 15.39 -4.19 -23.62
N PRO A 19 15.66 -3.17 -22.78
CA PRO A 19 15.30 -3.20 -21.36
C PRO A 19 13.77 -3.32 -21.24
N GLN A 20 13.30 -4.32 -20.51
CA GLN A 20 11.88 -4.44 -20.15
C GLN A 20 11.66 -3.88 -18.74
N TRP A 21 10.46 -3.32 -18.52
CA TRP A 21 10.03 -2.79 -17.23
C TRP A 21 9.96 -3.92 -16.20
N THR A 22 10.68 -3.81 -15.09
CA THR A 22 10.48 -4.69 -13.94
C THR A 22 9.36 -4.15 -13.07
N ILE A 23 8.51 -5.04 -12.60
CA ILE A 23 7.43 -4.72 -11.69
C ILE A 23 8.02 -4.72 -10.28
N ASP A 24 7.82 -3.62 -9.55
CA ASP A 24 8.56 -3.37 -8.31
C ASP A 24 7.68 -3.44 -7.05
N GLY A 25 6.37 -3.26 -7.20
CA GLY A 25 5.42 -3.52 -6.11
C GLY A 25 4.93 -4.96 -6.09
N LEU A 26 3.85 -5.28 -6.81
CA LEU A 26 3.27 -6.62 -6.85
C LEU A 26 2.95 -7.03 -8.30
N GLU A 27 3.34 -8.25 -8.66
CA GLU A 27 3.06 -8.90 -9.93
C GLU A 27 2.21 -10.15 -9.68
N CYS A 28 1.12 -10.29 -10.43
CA CYS A 28 0.32 -11.51 -10.49
C CYS A 28 0.34 -12.00 -11.94
N TYR A 29 0.93 -13.18 -12.19
CA TYR A 29 1.08 -13.79 -13.50
C TYR A 29 0.34 -15.15 -13.51
N ASP A 30 -0.55 -15.36 -14.47
CA ASP A 30 -1.39 -16.56 -14.64
C ASP A 30 -2.07 -17.05 -13.34
N GLY A 31 -2.53 -16.11 -12.52
CA GLY A 31 -3.06 -16.38 -11.19
C GLY A 31 -4.20 -15.47 -10.75
N SER A 32 -4.69 -15.70 -9.54
CA SER A 32 -5.62 -14.79 -8.86
C SER A 32 -4.99 -14.24 -7.60
N ALA A 33 -5.31 -12.99 -7.29
CA ALA A 33 -4.85 -12.32 -6.08
C ALA A 33 -6.02 -11.61 -5.41
N SER A 34 -6.02 -11.60 -4.07
CA SER A 34 -6.91 -10.76 -3.28
C SER A 34 -6.07 -9.85 -2.42
N ILE A 35 -6.35 -8.55 -2.49
CA ILE A 35 -5.63 -7.52 -1.76
C ILE A 35 -6.67 -6.72 -0.98
N THR A 36 -6.54 -6.75 0.35
CA THR A 36 -7.42 -6.01 1.25
C THR A 36 -6.59 -5.32 2.33
N ASN A 37 -7.01 -4.14 2.80
CA ASN A 37 -6.37 -3.38 3.88
C ASN A 37 -4.88 -3.16 3.66
N SER A 38 -4.49 -2.89 2.42
CA SER A 38 -3.08 -2.83 2.03
C SER A 38 -2.69 -1.48 1.47
N ILE A 39 -1.42 -1.15 1.60
CA ILE A 39 -0.84 0.07 1.04
C ILE A 39 0.26 -0.34 0.06
N ILE A 40 0.14 0.07 -1.19
CA ILE A 40 1.12 -0.15 -2.25
C ILE A 40 1.53 1.24 -2.78
N TRP A 41 2.68 1.74 -2.33
CA TRP A 41 3.01 3.16 -2.50
C TRP A 41 4.49 3.44 -2.79
N ASN A 42 4.76 4.42 -3.65
CA ASN A 42 6.09 4.90 -3.99
C ASN A 42 7.07 3.80 -4.48
N ASN A 43 6.54 2.80 -5.17
CA ASN A 43 7.36 1.84 -5.92
C ASN A 43 7.64 2.44 -7.31
N ASN A 44 8.79 2.14 -7.93
CA ASN A 44 9.14 2.67 -9.27
C ASN A 44 8.08 2.31 -10.33
N LEU A 45 7.37 1.19 -10.12
CA LEU A 45 6.06 0.85 -10.67
C LEU A 45 5.18 0.27 -9.54
N GLY A 46 4.03 0.89 -9.25
CA GLY A 46 3.16 0.63 -8.09
C GLY A 46 2.59 -0.78 -8.01
N LEU A 47 1.60 -1.09 -8.85
CA LEU A 47 1.02 -2.41 -9.00
C LEU A 47 0.96 -2.68 -10.49
N SER A 48 1.57 -3.77 -10.95
CA SER A 48 1.44 -4.18 -12.34
C SER A 48 0.78 -5.54 -12.39
N ILE A 49 -0.44 -5.54 -12.90
CA ILE A 49 -1.10 -6.76 -13.29
C ILE A 49 -0.71 -7.02 -14.74
N ALA A 50 0.17 -7.99 -14.93
CA ALA A 50 0.28 -8.63 -16.22
C ALA A 50 -0.88 -9.64 -16.31
N ALA A 51 -1.97 -9.25 -16.99
CA ALA A 51 -2.82 -10.27 -17.57
C ALA A 51 -1.97 -11.10 -18.55
N PRO A 52 -2.23 -12.40 -18.74
CA PRO A 52 -1.61 -13.13 -19.83
C PRO A 52 -1.79 -12.37 -21.13
N ASP A 53 -0.87 -12.60 -22.06
CA ASP A 53 -0.87 -12.03 -23.40
C ASP A 53 -2.31 -11.89 -23.91
N ILE A 54 -2.81 -10.65 -24.04
CA ILE A 54 -4.18 -10.34 -24.48
C ILE A 54 -4.51 -10.97 -25.85
N ASN A 55 -3.49 -11.52 -26.52
CA ASN A 55 -3.58 -12.19 -27.81
C ASN A 55 -3.58 -13.73 -27.73
N ASP A 56 -3.36 -14.36 -26.57
CA ASP A 56 -3.49 -15.82 -26.44
C ASP A 56 -4.93 -16.20 -26.11
N ILE A 57 -5.69 -16.46 -27.19
CA ILE A 57 -7.10 -16.85 -27.12
C ILE A 57 -7.34 -18.22 -26.44
N ASN A 58 -6.27 -18.97 -26.14
CA ASN A 58 -6.33 -20.25 -25.43
C ASN A 58 -6.03 -20.13 -23.94
N ASP A 59 -5.62 -18.95 -23.46
CA ASP A 59 -5.40 -18.72 -22.04
C ASP A 59 -6.74 -18.38 -21.36
N VAL A 60 -7.41 -19.42 -20.89
CA VAL A 60 -8.73 -19.38 -20.24
C VAL A 60 -8.64 -19.11 -18.74
N ASN A 61 -7.45 -18.76 -18.22
CA ASN A 61 -7.31 -18.39 -16.82
C ASN A 61 -7.59 -16.90 -16.68
N ASP A 62 -8.85 -16.53 -16.44
CA ASP A 62 -9.20 -15.18 -16.02
C ASP A 62 -8.32 -14.80 -14.82
N VAL A 63 -7.37 -13.87 -15.04
CA VAL A 63 -6.60 -13.28 -13.94
C VAL A 63 -7.55 -12.39 -13.15
N VAL A 64 -8.09 -12.94 -12.07
CA VAL A 64 -8.97 -12.21 -11.17
C VAL A 64 -8.12 -11.64 -10.04
N VAL A 65 -7.82 -10.34 -10.14
CA VAL A 65 -7.26 -9.58 -9.01
C VAL A 65 -8.37 -8.73 -8.41
N VAL A 66 -8.75 -9.08 -7.18
CA VAL A 66 -9.72 -8.32 -6.41
C VAL A 66 -8.96 -7.47 -5.40
N VAL A 67 -9.08 -6.16 -5.53
CA VAL A 67 -8.52 -5.21 -4.56
C VAL A 67 -9.66 -4.48 -3.88
N THR A 68 -9.64 -4.43 -2.56
CA THR A 68 -10.64 -3.70 -1.76
C THR A 68 -9.97 -2.99 -0.61
N TYR A 69 -10.52 -1.87 -0.16
CA TYR A 69 -10.08 -1.12 1.03
C TYR A 69 -8.54 -0.97 1.11
N SER A 70 -7.92 -0.64 -0.01
CA SER A 70 -6.47 -0.53 -0.13
C SER A 70 -6.08 0.80 -0.77
N ASP A 71 -4.91 1.29 -0.42
CA ASP A 71 -4.33 2.52 -0.98
C ASP A 71 -3.23 2.17 -1.97
N ILE A 72 -3.42 2.52 -3.23
CA ILE A 72 -2.54 2.10 -4.33
C ILE A 72 -2.17 3.32 -5.17
N GLN A 73 -0.86 3.58 -5.26
CA GLN A 73 -0.35 4.62 -6.16
C GLN A 73 -0.56 4.22 -7.62
N MET A 74 -1.33 5.03 -8.34
CA MET A 74 -1.65 4.77 -9.75
C MET A 74 -0.71 5.51 -10.70
N PHE A 75 -0.50 4.91 -11.88
CA PHE A 75 0.33 5.44 -12.96
C PHE A 75 -0.46 5.43 -14.28
N ASP A 76 -0.16 6.35 -15.18
CA ASP A 76 -0.69 6.35 -16.54
C ASP A 76 0.04 5.34 -17.45
N SER A 77 -0.37 5.25 -18.72
CA SER A 77 0.24 4.33 -19.70
C SER A 77 1.70 4.63 -20.01
N ASN A 78 2.22 5.80 -19.61
CA ASN A 78 3.61 6.19 -19.79
C ASN A 78 4.44 5.99 -18.51
N GLY A 79 3.85 5.42 -17.45
CA GLY A 79 4.50 5.24 -16.15
C GLY A 79 4.61 6.53 -15.34
N VAL A 80 3.81 7.56 -15.64
CA VAL A 80 3.76 8.81 -14.87
C VAL A 80 2.68 8.70 -13.80
N ILE A 81 2.94 9.18 -12.58
CA ILE A 81 1.95 9.19 -11.48
C ILE A 81 0.64 9.81 -11.96
N ASN A 82 -0.47 9.09 -11.77
CA ASN A 82 -1.81 9.52 -12.11
C ASN A 82 -2.66 9.65 -10.83
N PRO A 83 -2.66 10.82 -10.17
CA PRO A 83 -3.36 11.00 -8.89
C PRO A 83 -4.88 10.98 -9.02
N GLY A 84 -5.43 11.10 -10.23
CA GLY A 84 -6.88 11.06 -10.46
C GLY A 84 -7.44 9.67 -10.70
N ALA A 85 -6.59 8.66 -10.87
CA ALA A 85 -7.00 7.27 -11.04
C ALA A 85 -7.07 6.57 -9.69
N VAL A 86 -7.97 5.59 -9.57
CA VAL A 86 -8.07 4.70 -8.41
C VAL A 86 -8.18 3.28 -8.94
N TRP A 87 -7.60 2.32 -8.22
CA TRP A 87 -7.75 0.92 -8.56
C TRP A 87 -9.19 0.46 -8.36
N ASP A 88 -9.80 -0.16 -9.39
CA ASP A 88 -11.19 -0.62 -9.33
C ASP A 88 -11.42 -1.57 -8.15
N GLY A 89 -12.38 -1.21 -7.30
CA GLY A 89 -12.76 -2.01 -6.13
C GLY A 89 -13.33 -1.15 -4.99
N GLU A 90 -14.11 -1.79 -4.12
CA GLU A 90 -14.75 -1.08 -3.02
C GLU A 90 -13.72 -0.51 -2.04
N GLY A 91 -13.87 0.76 -1.68
CA GLY A 91 -13.09 1.41 -0.63
C GLY A 91 -11.61 1.65 -0.95
N ASN A 92 -11.16 1.39 -2.19
CA ASN A 92 -9.81 1.72 -2.60
C ASN A 92 -9.60 3.23 -2.72
N ILE A 93 -8.37 3.67 -2.44
CA ILE A 93 -7.93 5.06 -2.59
C ILE A 93 -6.57 5.11 -3.30
N ASN A 94 -6.18 6.30 -3.71
CA ASN A 94 -4.87 6.62 -4.28
C ASN A 94 -4.46 7.99 -3.74
N GLU A 95 -4.04 8.02 -2.49
CA GLU A 95 -3.71 9.25 -1.76
C GLU A 95 -2.41 9.04 -1.00
N ASP A 96 -1.64 10.10 -0.74
CA ASP A 96 -0.40 9.94 0.04
C ASP A 96 -0.71 9.27 1.40
N PRO A 97 -0.13 8.09 1.71
CA PRO A 97 -0.36 7.40 2.97
C PRO A 97 0.13 8.22 4.17
N LEU A 98 0.94 9.25 3.95
CA LEU A 98 1.54 10.08 4.99
C LEU A 98 2.31 9.24 6.00
N PHE A 99 3.25 8.42 5.52
CA PHE A 99 4.20 7.72 6.38
C PHE A 99 5.04 8.71 7.20
N ALA A 100 5.45 8.29 8.39
CA ALA A 100 6.27 9.08 9.31
C ALA A 100 7.58 9.54 8.66
N ASP A 101 8.41 8.56 8.30
CA ASP A 101 9.76 8.74 7.77
C ASP A 101 10.19 7.46 7.02
N PRO A 102 9.79 7.32 5.74
CA PRO A 102 10.12 6.12 4.96
C PRO A 102 11.58 6.06 4.47
N ASP A 103 12.35 7.15 4.57
CA ASP A 103 13.64 7.32 3.88
C ASP A 103 14.88 7.18 4.79
N ILE A 104 14.69 6.73 6.03
CA ILE A 104 15.77 6.51 7.01
C ILE A 104 16.32 5.07 6.99
N TRP A 105 17.44 4.85 7.70
CA TRP A 105 18.13 3.55 7.74
C TRP A 105 17.25 2.38 8.22
N VAL A 106 16.28 2.66 9.09
CA VAL A 106 15.16 1.75 9.42
C VAL A 106 13.86 2.51 9.12
N PRO A 107 13.24 2.29 7.95
CA PRO A 107 12.05 3.02 7.54
C PRO A 107 10.92 2.96 8.57
N ASP A 108 10.29 4.10 8.82
CA ASP A 108 9.10 4.22 9.67
C ASP A 108 7.85 4.41 8.80
N TYR A 109 7.14 3.29 8.61
CA TYR A 109 5.88 3.21 7.87
C TYR A 109 4.63 3.42 8.75
N HIS A 110 4.78 3.88 9.99
CA HIS A 110 3.60 4.26 10.77
C HIS A 110 2.94 5.50 10.14
N LEU A 111 1.60 5.51 10.14
CA LEU A 111 0.79 6.55 9.51
C LEU A 111 0.76 7.80 10.38
N LYS A 112 1.00 8.98 9.80
CA LYS A 112 0.93 10.24 10.55
C LYS A 112 -0.47 10.47 11.09
N SER A 113 -0.55 10.88 12.35
CA SER A 113 -1.82 11.12 13.02
C SER A 113 -1.78 12.34 13.94
N ILE A 114 -2.76 13.22 13.75
CA ILE A 114 -3.06 14.32 14.68
C ILE A 114 -3.51 13.85 16.07
N ALA A 115 -3.86 12.58 16.24
CA ALA A 115 -4.32 12.01 17.51
C ALA A 115 -3.25 11.13 18.19
N GLY A 116 -2.14 10.88 17.48
CA GLY A 116 -1.04 10.08 17.98
C GLY A 116 -0.62 9.01 16.97
N ARG A 117 0.59 9.14 16.47
CA ARG A 117 1.32 8.10 15.74
C ARG A 117 2.31 7.39 16.68
N TRP A 118 2.51 6.09 16.44
CA TRP A 118 3.53 5.31 17.14
C TRP A 118 4.93 5.67 16.61
N ASP A 119 5.87 5.93 17.51
CA ASP A 119 7.27 6.18 17.16
C ASP A 119 8.17 5.11 17.81
N PRO A 120 8.81 4.22 17.02
CA PRO A 120 9.68 3.18 17.55
C PRO A 120 11.04 3.70 18.06
N GLN A 121 11.40 4.94 17.77
CA GLN A 121 12.69 5.54 18.08
C GLN A 121 12.66 6.50 19.28
N ASP A 122 11.49 6.78 19.85
CA ASP A 122 11.38 7.60 21.08
C ASP A 122 12.10 6.89 22.25
N PRO A 123 13.25 7.42 22.71
CA PRO A 123 14.09 6.77 23.71
C PRO A 123 13.47 6.73 25.11
N MET A 124 12.36 7.44 25.35
CA MET A 124 11.68 7.38 26.64
C MET A 124 10.68 6.22 26.73
N ASN A 125 10.15 5.70 25.62
CA ASN A 125 9.17 4.60 25.52
C ASN A 125 8.21 4.45 26.72
N GLN A 126 7.75 5.57 27.28
CA GLN A 126 6.72 5.64 28.32
C GLN A 126 5.32 5.75 27.65
N GLN A 127 5.15 5.13 26.48
CA GLN A 127 3.96 5.14 25.62
C GLN A 127 3.68 6.49 24.92
N GLY A 128 4.72 7.28 24.64
CA GLY A 128 4.62 8.61 24.01
C GLY A 128 4.16 8.53 22.56
N TRP A 129 2.91 8.88 22.31
CA TRP A 129 2.37 9.05 20.96
C TRP A 129 2.84 10.39 20.39
N VAL A 130 3.36 10.38 19.16
CA VAL A 130 3.74 11.61 18.47
C VAL A 130 2.51 12.21 17.81
N PHE A 131 2.22 13.48 18.11
CA PHE A 131 1.12 14.20 17.49
C PHE A 131 1.63 14.90 16.23
N ASP A 132 1.21 14.42 15.07
CA ASP A 132 1.54 15.05 13.80
C ASP A 132 0.58 16.23 13.50
N ASN A 133 0.91 17.06 12.51
CA ASN A 133 0.04 18.15 12.05
C ASN A 133 -0.87 17.77 10.88
N VAL A 134 -0.76 16.53 10.41
CA VAL A 134 -1.53 15.94 9.32
C VAL A 134 -2.08 14.58 9.76
N HIS A 135 -3.15 14.15 9.12
CA HIS A 135 -3.81 12.88 9.40
C HIS A 135 -3.86 12.05 8.12
N SER A 136 -3.30 10.85 8.18
CA SER A 136 -3.28 9.91 7.06
C SER A 136 -4.69 9.51 6.63
N PRO A 137 -4.99 9.48 5.32
CA PRO A 137 -6.26 8.94 4.80
C PRO A 137 -6.37 7.42 5.00
N CYS A 138 -5.26 6.75 5.32
CA CYS A 138 -5.21 5.31 5.56
C CYS A 138 -5.56 4.92 7.00
N ILE A 139 -5.68 5.90 7.91
CA ILE A 139 -6.23 5.67 9.25
C ILE A 139 -7.75 5.50 9.14
N ASP A 140 -8.30 4.48 9.79
CA ASP A 140 -9.72 4.08 9.68
C ASP A 140 -10.19 3.82 8.22
N GLY A 141 -9.26 3.55 7.31
CA GLY A 141 -9.53 3.40 5.88
C GLY A 141 -9.94 1.98 5.46
N GLY A 142 -9.57 0.97 6.24
CA GLY A 142 -9.69 -0.44 5.85
C GLY A 142 -11.13 -0.96 5.83
N ASP A 143 -11.28 -2.24 5.52
CA ASP A 143 -12.56 -2.95 5.43
C ASP A 143 -13.32 -2.86 6.78
N PRO A 144 -14.55 -2.32 6.80
CA PRO A 144 -15.38 -2.22 8.01
C PRO A 144 -15.67 -3.56 8.70
N SER A 145 -15.56 -4.67 7.98
CA SER A 145 -15.76 -6.03 8.52
C SER A 145 -14.49 -6.62 9.15
N SER A 146 -13.34 -6.00 8.90
CA SER A 146 -12.05 -6.46 9.43
C SER A 146 -11.89 -6.10 10.91
N ALA A 147 -11.18 -6.95 11.64
CA ALA A 147 -10.89 -6.71 13.05
C ALA A 147 -9.95 -5.52 13.23
N TYR A 148 -10.24 -4.68 14.22
CA TYR A 148 -9.41 -3.53 14.65
C TYR A 148 -9.07 -3.57 16.15
N LEU A 149 -9.47 -4.64 16.85
CA LEU A 149 -9.47 -4.70 18.31
C LEU A 149 -8.09 -4.56 18.96
N LEU A 150 -7.01 -4.75 18.20
CA LEU A 150 -5.65 -4.58 18.70
C LEU A 150 -5.14 -3.14 18.54
N GLU A 151 -5.85 -2.29 17.80
CA GLU A 151 -5.51 -0.88 17.63
C GLU A 151 -5.78 -0.09 18.91
N PRO A 152 -4.87 0.79 19.34
CA PRO A 152 -4.98 1.51 20.60
C PRO A 152 -6.00 2.64 20.53
N ALA A 153 -6.79 2.81 21.60
CA ALA A 153 -7.78 3.88 21.65
C ALA A 153 -7.15 5.29 21.72
N PRO A 154 -7.79 6.31 21.11
CA PRO A 154 -8.91 6.22 20.16
C PRO A 154 -8.51 5.56 18.82
N ASN A 155 -9.36 4.66 18.30
CA ASN A 155 -9.08 3.83 17.11
C ASN A 155 -10.23 3.81 16.08
N GLY A 156 -11.13 4.81 16.14
CA GLY A 156 -12.18 5.06 15.14
C GLY A 156 -13.22 3.96 14.91
N SER A 157 -13.09 2.81 15.59
CA SER A 157 -13.86 1.59 15.35
C SER A 157 -13.72 1.03 13.93
N ARG A 158 -12.60 1.28 13.26
CA ARG A 158 -12.31 0.76 11.91
C ARG A 158 -10.81 0.47 11.78
N ILE A 159 -10.43 -0.55 11.02
CA ILE A 159 -9.03 -0.91 10.89
C ILE A 159 -8.27 0.13 10.04
N ASN A 160 -7.05 0.46 10.43
CA ASN A 160 -6.12 1.18 9.56
C ASN A 160 -5.67 0.29 8.38
N MET A 161 -5.44 0.88 7.21
CA MET A 161 -4.78 0.17 6.11
C MET A 161 -3.28 -0.01 6.40
N GLY A 162 -2.64 -0.98 5.74
CA GLY A 162 -1.18 -1.13 5.73
C GLY A 162 -0.64 -2.19 6.69
N ALA A 163 0.64 -2.06 7.07
CA ALA A 163 1.37 -3.03 7.88
C ALA A 163 0.98 -3.03 9.36
N TYR A 164 0.50 -1.89 9.88
CA TYR A 164 0.21 -1.70 11.30
C TYR A 164 -1.27 -1.77 11.65
N GLY A 165 -2.16 -1.96 10.65
CA GLY A 165 -3.58 -2.21 10.88
C GLY A 165 -3.82 -3.41 11.80
N ASN A 166 -4.73 -3.27 12.76
CA ASN A 166 -5.02 -4.24 13.80
C ASN A 166 -3.77 -4.67 14.60
N THR A 167 -2.91 -3.71 14.95
CA THR A 167 -1.75 -3.94 15.82
C THR A 167 -1.72 -2.93 16.97
N ARG A 168 -0.94 -3.23 18.02
CA ARG A 168 -0.73 -2.31 19.15
C ARG A 168 0.04 -1.03 18.79
N GLN A 169 0.58 -0.98 17.57
CA GLN A 169 1.35 0.13 17.03
C GLN A 169 0.54 0.93 16.00
N ALA A 170 -0.71 0.54 15.73
CA ALA A 170 -1.61 1.29 14.87
C ALA A 170 -1.72 2.74 15.34
N SER A 171 -1.68 3.67 14.39
CA SER A 171 -1.83 5.09 14.67
C SER A 171 -3.28 5.41 15.01
N LYS A 172 -3.49 6.39 15.87
CA LYS A 172 -4.77 6.66 16.52
C LYS A 172 -5.68 7.55 15.67
N SER A 173 -6.96 7.50 15.97
CA SER A 173 -8.01 8.30 15.36
C SER A 173 -8.33 9.55 16.20
N PRO A 174 -8.79 10.66 15.61
CA PRO A 174 -9.23 11.86 16.35
C PRO A 174 -10.43 11.64 17.28
#